data_AF-A0A2V7MKA9-F1
#
_entry.id   AF-A0A2V7MKA9-F1
#
_cell.length_a   1.000
_cell.length_b   1.000
_cell.length_c   1.000
_cell.angle_alpha   90.00
_cell.angle_beta   90.00
_cell.angle_gamma   90.00
#
_symmetry.space_group_name_H-M   'P 1'
#
loop_
_entity.id
_entity.type
_entity.pdbx_description
1 polymer ?
#
loop_
_entity_poly.entity_id
_entity_poly.type
_entity_poly.pdbx_seq_one_letter_code
_entity_poly.pdbx_strand_id
1 'polypeptide(L)'
;MLRCPETHEEAFLVMSTGEMVGRMVRSGILGCPVCRREYPIVKGVVDFSGGGRREAGVSSKASPPVSRLPSPVDAPTLQALLDLSGPGGYVVLVGSAARHAIGLAALMGGIHFVGIDAPSEVEELPVLSLLACETMIPLRRAMARAVVVGPERASPPWLGEALRVLLRGRRLVIEDEGARPPAGVKQLAVGQGLWVGERG
;
A
#
# COMPACT_ATOMS: atom_id res chain seq x y z
N MET A 1 -5.88 -6.49 7.96
CA MET A 1 -5.20 -7.38 8.92
C MET A 1 -3.81 -7.71 8.39
N LEU A 2 -2.80 -7.32 9.17
CA LEU A 2 -1.40 -7.45 8.80
C LEU A 2 -0.91 -8.89 9.01
N ARG A 3 -0.03 -9.37 8.12
CA ARG A 3 0.61 -10.69 8.19
C ARG A 3 2.12 -10.54 8.24
N CYS A 4 2.78 -11.54 8.82
CA CYS A 4 4.23 -11.60 8.78
C CYS A 4 4.74 -11.85 7.34
N PRO A 5 5.78 -11.11 6.89
CA PRO A 5 6.42 -11.32 5.60
C PRO A 5 7.41 -12.49 5.54
N GLU A 6 7.81 -13.05 6.69
CA GLU A 6 8.79 -14.16 6.76
C GLU A 6 8.23 -15.47 6.18
N THR A 7 9.14 -16.37 5.79
CA THR A 7 8.82 -17.68 5.19
C THR A 7 8.34 -18.68 6.24
N HIS A 8 7.09 -18.58 6.65
CA HIS A 8 6.36 -19.56 7.45
C HIS A 8 4.87 -19.50 7.11
N GLU A 9 4.05 -20.35 7.76
CA GLU A 9 2.59 -20.31 7.62
C GLU A 9 2.03 -18.90 7.89
N GLU A 10 0.98 -18.49 7.16
CA GLU A 10 0.41 -17.16 7.33
C GLU A 10 -0.02 -16.93 8.79
N ALA A 11 0.66 -15.99 9.47
CA ALA A 11 0.39 -15.62 10.85
C ALA A 11 0.05 -14.13 10.97
N PHE A 12 -0.91 -13.83 11.84
CA PHE A 12 -1.28 -12.45 12.16
C PHE A 12 -0.25 -11.81 13.07
N LEU A 13 0.06 -10.55 12.76
CA LEU A 13 0.89 -9.75 13.64
C LEU A 13 0.06 -9.24 14.80
N VAL A 14 0.61 -9.36 16.00
CA VAL A 14 0.04 -8.84 17.24
C VAL A 14 0.72 -7.51 17.54
N MET A 15 -0.06 -6.50 17.87
CA MET A 15 0.45 -5.17 18.16
C MET A 15 0.57 -4.93 19.66
N SER A 16 1.74 -4.47 20.10
CA SER A 16 1.93 -3.82 21.39
C SER A 16 2.02 -2.31 21.14
N THR A 17 1.10 -1.55 21.74
CA THR A 17 1.01 -0.10 21.54
C THR A 17 1.91 0.64 22.51
N GLY A 18 2.68 1.60 22.00
CA GLY A 18 3.36 2.63 22.79
C GLY A 18 2.57 3.93 22.79
N GLU A 19 3.15 4.97 22.20
CA GLU A 19 2.49 6.27 22.06
C GLU A 19 1.32 6.21 21.08
N MET A 20 0.20 6.81 21.46
CA MET A 20 -1.00 6.95 20.63
C MET A 20 -1.44 8.41 20.55
N VAL A 21 -1.90 8.83 19.37
CA VAL A 21 -2.56 10.11 19.13
C VAL A 21 -3.93 9.82 18.57
N GLY A 22 -4.97 10.03 19.38
CA GLY A 22 -6.33 9.60 19.04
C GLY A 22 -6.40 8.09 18.82
N ARG A 23 -6.76 7.65 17.62
CA ARG A 23 -6.78 6.23 17.22
C ARG A 23 -5.51 5.78 16.49
N MET A 24 -4.55 6.68 16.28
CA MET A 24 -3.31 6.39 15.56
C MET A 24 -2.22 5.95 16.54
N VAL A 25 -1.55 4.86 16.23
CA VAL A 25 -0.38 4.39 16.97
C VAL A 25 0.85 5.08 16.41
N ARG A 26 1.50 5.96 17.19
CA ARG A 26 2.71 6.69 16.79
C ARG A 26 3.96 5.87 17.02
N SER A 27 3.98 5.10 18.10
CA SER A 27 5.05 4.15 18.41
C SER A 27 4.49 2.86 18.98
N GLY A 28 5.21 1.77 18.78
CA GLY A 28 4.77 0.43 19.16
C GLY A 28 5.59 -0.65 18.47
N ILE A 29 5.18 -1.90 18.63
CA ILE A 29 5.84 -3.06 18.02
C ILE A 29 4.77 -3.99 17.48
N LEU A 30 4.93 -4.46 16.25
CA LEU A 30 4.22 -5.61 15.73
C LEU A 30 5.08 -6.87 15.89
N GLY A 31 4.57 -7.87 16.61
CA GLY A 31 5.24 -9.15 16.79
C GLY A 31 4.53 -10.26 16.01
N CYS A 32 5.30 -11.13 15.38
CA CYS A 32 4.79 -12.39 14.84
C CYS A 32 4.84 -13.48 15.92
N PRO A 33 3.72 -14.14 16.28
CA PRO A 33 3.73 -15.18 17.31
C PRO A 33 4.42 -16.47 16.85
N VAL A 34 4.61 -16.68 15.54
CA VAL A 34 5.22 -17.89 14.97
C VAL A 34 6.75 -17.77 14.93
N CYS A 35 7.28 -16.76 14.24
CA CYS A 35 8.73 -16.59 14.10
C CYS A 35 9.36 -15.65 15.14
N ARG A 36 8.53 -15.01 16.00
CA ARG A 36 8.96 -14.03 17.01
C ARG A 36 9.69 -12.81 16.44
N ARG A 37 9.53 -12.55 15.13
CA ARG A 37 10.03 -11.34 14.51
C ARG A 37 9.23 -10.13 14.98
N GLU A 38 9.93 -9.06 15.28
CA GLU A 38 9.36 -7.80 15.72
C GLU A 38 9.61 -6.72 14.67
N TYR A 39 8.58 -5.92 14.40
CA TYR A 39 8.59 -4.82 13.45
C TYR A 39 8.21 -3.54 14.21
N PRO A 40 9.15 -2.61 14.42
CA PRO A 40 8.88 -1.39 15.16
C PRO A 40 7.94 -0.47 14.37
N ILE A 41 7.12 0.26 15.12
CA ILE A 41 6.33 1.37 14.62
C ILE A 41 7.05 2.65 15.03
N VAL A 42 7.46 3.46 14.07
CA VAL A 42 8.16 4.72 14.30
C VAL A 42 7.44 5.83 13.54
N LYS A 43 6.98 6.86 14.26
CA LYS A 43 6.18 7.96 13.71
C LYS A 43 4.94 7.46 12.93
N GLY A 44 4.32 6.38 13.41
CA GLY A 44 3.15 5.77 12.77
C GLY A 44 3.42 4.95 11.51
N VAL A 45 4.69 4.80 11.12
CA VAL A 45 5.13 3.94 10.02
C VAL A 45 5.62 2.61 10.58
N VAL A 46 5.15 1.50 10.00
CA VAL A 46 5.66 0.17 10.34
C VAL A 46 6.78 -0.21 9.38
N ASP A 47 7.93 -0.59 9.92
CA ASP A 47 9.07 -1.01 9.11
C ASP A 47 9.16 -2.55 9.01
N PHE A 48 8.92 -3.08 7.80
CA PHE A 48 9.09 -4.48 7.43
C PHE A 48 10.38 -4.76 6.65
N SER A 49 11.19 -3.74 6.37
CA SER A 49 12.50 -3.84 5.71
C SER A 49 13.59 -4.30 6.69
N GLY A 50 13.43 -3.98 7.97
CA GLY A 50 14.42 -4.20 9.01
C GLY A 50 14.24 -5.52 9.77
N GLY A 51 14.84 -6.58 9.25
CA GLY A 51 14.96 -7.83 9.96
C GLY A 51 15.85 -7.81 11.22
N GLY A 52 15.34 -7.36 12.37
CA GLY A 52 15.93 -7.55 13.71
C GLY A 52 17.16 -6.69 14.01
N ARG A 53 17.08 -5.89 15.09
CA ARG A 53 18.13 -5.06 15.72
C ARG A 53 19.48 -4.99 14.97
N ARG A 54 19.66 -3.94 14.16
CA ARG A 54 20.96 -3.29 13.94
C ARG A 54 20.79 -1.78 13.83
N GLU A 55 21.85 -1.11 14.22
CA GLU A 55 21.97 0.28 14.61
C GLU A 55 21.43 1.29 13.59
N ALA A 56 21.08 2.47 14.13
CA ALA A 56 20.79 3.68 13.39
C ALA A 56 21.92 4.01 12.40
N GLY A 57 21.77 3.52 11.17
CA GLY A 57 22.60 3.87 10.02
C GLY A 57 21.74 4.59 9.00
N VAL A 58 21.79 5.91 9.01
CA VAL A 58 21.17 6.80 8.02
C VAL A 58 21.62 6.36 6.62
N SER A 59 20.74 5.68 5.89
CA SER A 59 20.95 5.36 4.48
C SER A 59 19.96 6.15 3.65
N SER A 60 20.21 7.46 3.58
CA SER A 60 19.60 8.35 2.59
C SER A 60 20.11 7.96 1.20
N LYS A 61 19.45 6.99 0.55
CA LYS A 61 19.60 6.80 -0.89
C LYS A 61 18.89 7.98 -1.57
N ALA A 62 19.69 8.95 -2.01
CA ALA A 62 19.23 10.03 -2.86
C ALA A 62 18.55 9.43 -4.10
N SER A 63 17.27 9.74 -4.27
CA SER A 63 16.53 9.38 -5.48
C SER A 63 17.04 10.23 -6.65
N PRO A 64 17.24 9.65 -7.85
CA PRO A 64 17.59 10.42 -9.04
C PRO A 64 16.47 11.41 -9.41
N PRO A 65 16.76 12.49 -10.15
CA PRO A 65 15.78 13.51 -10.50
C PRO A 65 14.61 12.89 -11.26
N VAL A 66 13.41 13.10 -10.73
CA VAL A 66 12.14 12.62 -11.28
C VAL A 66 11.92 13.31 -12.62
N SER A 67 12.11 12.56 -13.72
CA SER A 67 11.54 12.92 -15.03
C SER A 67 10.07 13.27 -14.82
N ARG A 68 9.62 14.40 -15.36
CA ARG A 68 8.26 14.93 -15.19
C ARG A 68 7.23 13.81 -15.44
N LEU A 69 6.76 13.18 -14.35
CA LEU A 69 5.61 12.30 -14.43
C LEU A 69 4.43 13.16 -14.90
N PRO A 70 3.51 12.59 -15.69
CA PRO A 70 2.22 13.21 -15.91
C PRO A 70 1.63 13.65 -14.56
N SER A 71 0.92 14.78 -14.55
CA SER A 71 0.14 15.20 -13.39
C SER A 71 -0.67 14.01 -12.85
N PRO A 72 -0.67 13.76 -11.53
CA PRO A 72 -1.44 12.67 -10.95
C PRO A 72 -2.89 12.74 -11.44
N VAL A 73 -3.49 11.59 -11.76
CA VAL A 73 -4.92 11.50 -12.04
C VAL A 73 -5.70 12.14 -10.89
N ASP A 74 -6.72 12.95 -11.20
CA ASP A 74 -7.51 13.59 -10.14
C ASP A 74 -8.30 12.56 -9.32
N ALA A 75 -8.57 12.89 -8.06
CA ALA A 75 -9.21 11.96 -7.13
C ALA A 75 -10.61 11.49 -7.57
N PRO A 76 -11.50 12.35 -8.11
CA PRO A 76 -12.79 11.89 -8.65
C PRO A 76 -12.66 10.87 -9.79
N THR A 77 -11.76 11.13 -10.73
CA THR A 77 -11.48 10.21 -11.84
C THR A 77 -10.92 8.89 -11.31
N LEU A 78 -9.95 8.93 -10.40
CA LEU A 78 -9.39 7.73 -9.80
C LEU A 78 -10.43 6.93 -9.01
N GLN A 79 -11.29 7.59 -8.24
CA GLN A 79 -12.40 6.94 -7.53
C GLN A 79 -13.32 6.19 -8.51
N ALA A 80 -13.69 6.82 -9.62
CA ALA A 80 -14.54 6.21 -10.64
C ALA A 80 -13.86 5.03 -11.35
N LEU A 81 -12.57 5.17 -11.68
CA LEU A 81 -11.78 4.09 -12.26
C LEU A 81 -11.66 2.89 -11.31
N LEU A 82 -11.58 3.12 -10.00
CA LEU A 82 -11.52 2.07 -8.98
C LEU A 82 -12.89 1.46 -8.63
N ASP A 83 -14.00 2.00 -9.15
CA ASP A 83 -15.37 1.61 -8.78
C ASP A 83 -15.61 1.59 -7.27
N LEU A 84 -15.09 2.62 -6.62
CA LEU A 84 -15.19 2.76 -5.18
C LEU A 84 -16.52 3.44 -4.80
N SER A 85 -17.42 2.65 -4.22
CA SER A 85 -18.73 3.07 -3.74
C SER A 85 -19.00 2.62 -2.30
N GLY A 86 -19.64 3.47 -1.49
CA GLY A 86 -20.00 3.14 -0.11
C GLY A 86 -18.83 3.01 0.88
N PRO A 87 -19.13 3.06 2.19
CA PRO A 87 -18.11 3.06 3.25
C PRO A 87 -17.49 1.67 3.48
N GLY A 88 -16.36 1.65 4.20
CA GLY A 88 -15.75 0.44 4.73
C GLY A 88 -14.66 -0.19 3.85
N GLY A 89 -13.83 -1.02 4.49
CA GLY A 89 -12.76 -1.77 3.84
C GLY A 89 -11.47 -0.96 3.65
N TYR A 90 -10.56 -1.54 2.87
CA TYR A 90 -9.21 -1.03 2.69
C TYR A 90 -8.90 -0.72 1.23
N VAL A 91 -8.21 0.38 0.97
CA VAL A 91 -7.58 0.69 -0.33
C VAL A 91 -6.08 0.67 -0.14
N VAL A 92 -5.37 -0.05 -1.01
CA VAL A 92 -3.90 -0.14 -0.95
C VAL A 92 -3.32 0.77 -2.02
N LEU A 93 -2.39 1.63 -1.60
CA LEU A 93 -1.70 2.58 -2.47
C LEU A 93 -0.21 2.25 -2.41
N VAL A 94 0.36 1.80 -3.52
CA VAL A 94 1.73 1.31 -3.58
C VAL A 94 2.63 2.38 -4.21
N GLY A 95 3.66 2.78 -3.46
CA GLY A 95 4.63 3.78 -3.82
C GLY A 95 4.03 5.18 -3.97
N SER A 96 4.32 5.86 -5.08
CA SER A 96 3.88 7.25 -5.33
C SER A 96 2.36 7.40 -5.42
N ALA A 97 1.63 6.32 -5.68
CA ALA A 97 0.18 6.26 -5.58
C ALA A 97 -0.36 6.64 -4.19
N ALA A 98 0.46 6.55 -3.13
CA ALA A 98 0.08 6.99 -1.78
C ALA A 98 -0.33 8.47 -1.71
N ARG A 99 0.13 9.31 -2.65
CA ARG A 99 -0.27 10.72 -2.77
C ARG A 99 -1.78 10.91 -3.00
N HIS A 100 -2.46 9.90 -3.54
CA HIS A 100 -3.92 9.93 -3.77
C HIS A 100 -4.74 9.81 -2.49
N ALA A 101 -4.14 9.40 -1.37
CA ALA A 101 -4.86 9.09 -0.13
C ALA A 101 -5.73 10.27 0.37
N ILE A 102 -5.18 11.49 0.39
CA ILE A 102 -5.90 12.67 0.87
C ILE A 102 -7.10 12.99 -0.03
N GLY A 103 -6.88 13.01 -1.34
CA GLY A 103 -7.93 13.29 -2.32
C GLY A 103 -9.05 12.26 -2.27
N LEU A 104 -8.71 10.98 -2.22
CA LEU A 104 -9.69 9.90 -2.12
C LEU A 104 -10.43 9.91 -0.77
N ALA A 105 -9.74 10.19 0.33
CA ALA A 105 -10.35 10.30 1.66
C ALA A 105 -11.35 11.45 1.76
N ALA A 106 -11.10 12.56 1.05
CA ALA A 106 -12.03 13.70 1.01
C ALA A 106 -13.34 13.37 0.28
N LEU A 107 -13.31 12.42 -0.66
CA LEU A 107 -14.49 11.98 -1.43
C LEU A 107 -15.24 10.84 -0.73
N MET A 108 -14.56 10.08 0.13
CA MET A 108 -15.06 8.81 0.64
C MET A 108 -14.90 8.67 2.15
N GLY A 109 -16.03 8.68 2.86
CA GLY A 109 -16.07 8.37 4.28
C GLY A 109 -15.92 6.87 4.57
N GLY A 110 -15.17 6.52 5.61
CA GLY A 110 -15.14 5.18 6.19
C GLY A 110 -14.27 4.15 5.48
N ILE A 111 -13.46 4.55 4.50
CA ILE A 111 -12.39 3.71 3.92
C ILE A 111 -11.09 4.00 4.64
N HIS A 112 -10.32 2.95 4.91
CA HIS A 112 -8.95 3.07 5.42
C HIS A 112 -7.94 2.83 4.31
N PHE A 113 -6.99 3.74 4.13
CA PHE A 113 -5.92 3.66 3.15
C PHE A 113 -4.68 3.02 3.77
N VAL A 114 -4.00 2.18 3.00
CA VAL A 114 -2.73 1.57 3.38
C VAL A 114 -1.70 1.94 2.32
N GLY A 115 -0.81 2.88 2.65
CA GLY A 115 0.33 3.26 1.83
C GLY A 115 1.48 2.27 2.01
N ILE A 116 1.98 1.70 0.92
CA ILE A 116 3.15 0.82 0.90
C ILE A 116 4.29 1.59 0.26
N ASP A 117 5.42 1.75 0.96
CA ASP A 117 6.59 2.48 0.46
C ASP A 117 6.27 3.88 -0.07
N ALA A 118 5.42 4.60 0.67
CA ALA A 118 5.02 5.94 0.29
C ALA A 118 6.24 6.90 0.22
N PRO A 119 6.23 7.88 -0.69
CA PRO A 119 7.22 8.95 -0.72
C PRO A 119 7.30 9.69 0.62
N SER A 120 8.47 10.25 0.94
CA SER A 120 8.76 10.91 2.23
C SER A 120 7.86 12.11 2.55
N GLU A 121 7.27 12.73 1.54
CA GLU A 121 6.33 13.85 1.69
C GLU A 121 4.91 13.43 2.07
N VAL A 122 4.60 12.13 2.02
CA VAL A 122 3.29 11.61 2.45
C VAL A 122 3.37 11.29 3.95
N GLU A 123 2.59 12.04 4.72
CA GLU A 123 2.42 11.81 6.15
C GLU A 123 1.24 10.88 6.43
N GLU A 124 1.36 10.12 7.50
CA GLU A 124 0.30 9.32 8.10
C GLU A 124 -0.89 10.18 8.53
N LEU A 125 -2.10 9.64 8.37
CA LEU A 125 -3.35 10.31 8.72
C LEU A 125 -4.25 9.34 9.49
N PRO A 126 -5.29 9.82 10.19
CA PRO A 126 -6.24 8.92 10.87
C PRO A 126 -6.85 7.86 9.95
N VAL A 127 -6.92 8.16 8.65
CA VAL A 127 -7.44 7.28 7.58
C VAL A 127 -6.35 6.65 6.72
N LEU A 128 -5.06 6.93 6.97
CA LEU A 128 -3.92 6.44 6.18
C LEU A 128 -2.85 5.84 7.09
N SER A 129 -2.63 4.54 6.97
CA SER A 129 -1.47 3.86 7.58
C SER A 129 -0.37 3.67 6.55
N LEU A 130 0.89 3.86 6.97
CA LEU A 130 2.06 3.74 6.11
C LEU A 130 2.92 2.55 6.53
N LEU A 131 3.35 1.74 5.57
CA LEU A 131 4.18 0.57 5.78
C LEU A 131 5.41 0.66 4.85
N ALA A 132 6.61 0.49 5.39
CA ALA A 132 7.83 0.34 4.61
C ALA A 132 8.12 -1.14 4.39
N CYS A 133 8.27 -1.57 3.15
CA CYS A 133 8.28 -2.96 2.71
C CYS A 133 9.33 -3.17 1.60
N GLU A 134 10.13 -4.23 1.68
CA GLU A 134 11.10 -4.52 0.61
C GLU A 134 10.57 -5.50 -0.43
N THR A 135 9.89 -6.55 0.05
CA THR A 135 9.67 -7.77 -0.74
C THR A 135 8.20 -8.05 -1.05
N MET A 136 7.28 -7.58 -0.21
CA MET A 136 5.86 -7.95 -0.32
C MET A 136 4.92 -7.01 0.43
N ILE A 137 3.63 -7.07 0.13
CA ILE A 137 2.59 -6.31 0.83
C ILE A 137 2.15 -7.12 2.07
N PRO A 138 2.39 -6.69 3.32
CA PRO A 138 2.19 -7.48 4.55
C PRO A 138 0.72 -7.51 4.98
N LEU A 139 -0.16 -7.77 4.02
CA LEU A 139 -1.60 -7.81 4.12
C LEU A 139 -2.09 -9.22 3.78
N ARG A 140 -3.15 -9.68 4.45
CA ARG A 140 -3.85 -10.91 4.07
C ARG A 140 -4.29 -10.89 2.60
N ARG A 141 -4.41 -12.09 2.01
CA ARG A 141 -5.01 -12.26 0.68
C ARG A 141 -6.46 -11.75 0.66
N ALA A 142 -6.89 -11.18 -0.47
CA ALA A 142 -8.28 -10.81 -0.76
C ALA A 142 -8.94 -9.97 0.36
N MET A 143 -8.36 -8.80 0.64
CA MET A 143 -8.80 -7.87 1.68
C MET A 143 -9.04 -6.46 1.13
N ALA A 144 -8.27 -6.05 0.13
CA ALA A 144 -8.33 -4.71 -0.42
C ALA A 144 -9.50 -4.60 -1.40
N ARG A 145 -10.28 -3.53 -1.27
CA ARG A 145 -11.38 -3.19 -2.18
C ARG A 145 -10.89 -2.56 -3.47
N ALA A 146 -9.70 -1.97 -3.45
CA ALA A 146 -9.02 -1.49 -4.63
C ALA A 146 -7.52 -1.42 -4.35
N VAL A 147 -6.72 -1.47 -5.41
CA VAL A 147 -5.27 -1.28 -5.34
C VAL A 147 -4.84 -0.32 -6.43
N VAL A 148 -3.99 0.64 -6.08
CA VAL A 148 -3.31 1.53 -7.03
C VAL A 148 -1.81 1.30 -6.90
N VAL A 149 -1.13 1.11 -8.03
CA VAL A 149 0.31 0.88 -8.08
C VAL A 149 0.99 2.00 -8.86
N GLY A 150 1.88 2.73 -8.18
CA GLY A 150 2.71 3.76 -8.80
C GLY A 150 3.73 3.17 -9.78
N PRO A 151 4.26 3.97 -10.72
CA PRO A 151 5.15 3.50 -11.78
C PRO A 151 6.42 2.83 -11.25
N GLU A 152 6.99 3.32 -10.14
CA GLU A 152 8.19 2.76 -9.52
C GLU A 152 8.00 1.34 -8.96
N ARG A 153 6.76 0.90 -8.76
CA ARG A 153 6.41 -0.46 -8.32
C ARG A 153 5.60 -1.23 -9.37
N ALA A 154 5.50 -0.77 -10.62
CA ALA A 154 4.80 -1.43 -11.72
C ALA A 154 5.55 -2.67 -12.30
N SER A 155 6.19 -3.45 -11.43
CA SER A 155 6.96 -4.65 -11.80
C SER A 155 6.18 -5.94 -11.49
N PRO A 156 6.43 -7.06 -12.20
CA PRO A 156 5.67 -8.30 -12.03
C PRO A 156 5.53 -8.82 -10.58
N PRO A 157 6.57 -8.78 -9.71
CA PRO A 157 6.43 -9.23 -8.32
C PRO A 157 5.42 -8.38 -7.53
N TRP A 158 5.50 -7.05 -7.67
CA TRP A 158 4.61 -6.12 -6.99
C TRP A 158 3.18 -6.17 -7.52
N LEU A 159 3.01 -6.36 -8.84
CA LEU A 159 1.69 -6.56 -9.42
C LEU A 159 1.06 -7.88 -8.99
N GLY A 160 1.85 -8.94 -8.83
CA GLY A 160 1.40 -10.21 -8.25
C GLY A 160 0.90 -10.03 -6.80
N GLU A 161 1.61 -9.24 -6.00
CA GLU A 161 1.21 -8.91 -4.63
C GLU A 161 -0.03 -8.01 -4.56
N ALA A 162 -0.11 -6.99 -5.42
CA ALA A 162 -1.29 -6.17 -5.60
C ALA A 162 -2.53 -7.02 -5.92
N LEU A 163 -2.38 -7.96 -6.86
CA LEU A 163 -3.45 -8.90 -7.19
C LEU A 163 -3.77 -9.84 -6.02
N ARG A 164 -2.77 -10.31 -5.26
CA ARG A 164 -2.99 -11.20 -4.10
C ARG A 164 -3.86 -10.53 -3.04
N VAL A 165 -3.64 -9.26 -2.75
CA VAL A 165 -4.39 -8.54 -1.69
C VAL A 165 -5.74 -8.02 -2.17
N LEU A 166 -5.94 -7.81 -3.47
CA LEU A 166 -7.19 -7.30 -4.06
C LEU A 166 -8.34 -8.32 -3.94
N LEU A 167 -9.55 -7.91 -3.59
CA LEU A 167 -10.75 -8.76 -3.61
C LEU A 167 -11.14 -9.15 -5.05
N ARG A 168 -11.82 -10.28 -5.24
CA ARG A 168 -12.40 -10.64 -6.54
C ARG A 168 -13.47 -9.63 -6.96
N GLY A 169 -13.60 -9.38 -8.27
CA GLY A 169 -14.50 -8.40 -8.85
C GLY A 169 -14.13 -6.95 -8.51
N ARG A 170 -12.92 -6.70 -8.01
CA ARG A 170 -12.43 -5.37 -7.67
C ARG A 170 -11.31 -4.93 -8.60
N ARG A 171 -11.07 -3.62 -8.60
CA ARG A 171 -10.23 -2.98 -9.61
C ARG A 171 -8.80 -2.72 -9.14
N LEU A 172 -7.88 -2.93 -10.06
CA LEU A 172 -6.46 -2.61 -10.00
C LEU A 172 -6.21 -1.47 -10.99
N VAL A 173 -5.61 -0.38 -10.51
CA VAL A 173 -5.09 0.70 -11.36
C VAL A 173 -3.57 0.69 -11.26
N ILE A 174 -2.89 0.79 -12.40
CA ILE A 174 -1.44 0.90 -12.49
C ILE A 174 -1.15 2.22 -13.19
N GLU A 175 -0.33 3.07 -12.57
CA GLU A 175 0.12 4.34 -13.13
C GLU A 175 1.26 4.15 -14.15
N ASP A 176 1.05 3.21 -15.07
CA ASP A 176 1.90 2.90 -16.21
C ASP A 176 1.05 2.18 -17.28
N GLU A 177 0.81 2.83 -18.42
CA GLU A 177 0.07 2.23 -19.56
C GLU A 177 0.79 1.01 -20.15
N GLY A 178 2.12 0.99 -20.06
CA GLY A 178 2.97 -0.08 -20.58
C GLY A 178 3.08 -1.27 -19.63
N ALA A 179 2.44 -1.21 -18.46
CA ALA A 179 2.49 -2.26 -17.47
C ALA A 179 1.99 -3.60 -18.04
N ARG A 180 2.68 -4.67 -17.68
CA ARG A 180 2.25 -6.04 -18.02
C ARG A 180 1.44 -6.59 -16.83
N PRO A 181 0.10 -6.59 -16.91
CA PRO A 181 -0.73 -7.03 -15.79
C PRO A 181 -0.52 -8.53 -15.52
N PRO A 182 -0.68 -8.96 -14.26
CA PRO A 182 -0.58 -10.37 -13.88
C PRO A 182 -1.76 -11.16 -14.45
N ALA A 183 -1.59 -12.48 -14.59
CA ALA A 183 -2.68 -13.37 -14.99
C ALA A 183 -3.85 -13.29 -13.98
N GLY A 184 -5.08 -13.46 -14.48
CA GLY A 184 -6.29 -13.38 -13.65
C GLY A 184 -6.85 -11.97 -13.46
N VAL A 185 -6.39 -10.99 -14.26
CA VAL A 185 -6.98 -9.65 -14.34
C VAL A 185 -7.55 -9.42 -15.73
N LYS A 186 -8.82 -9.04 -15.80
CA LYS A 186 -9.48 -8.60 -17.03
C LYS A 186 -9.18 -7.12 -17.25
N GLN A 187 -8.57 -6.77 -18.38
CA GLN A 187 -8.37 -5.38 -18.76
C GLN A 187 -9.72 -4.68 -18.99
N LEU A 188 -9.89 -3.51 -18.40
CA LEU A 188 -11.07 -2.65 -18.57
C LEU A 188 -10.76 -1.42 -19.42
N ALA A 189 -9.62 -0.78 -19.18
CA ALA A 189 -9.21 0.44 -19.89
C ALA A 189 -7.68 0.60 -19.86
N VAL A 190 -7.13 1.27 -20.88
CA VAL A 190 -5.73 1.71 -20.95
C VAL A 190 -5.68 3.08 -21.62
N GLY A 191 -4.91 4.00 -21.06
CA GLY A 191 -4.75 5.36 -21.58
C GLY A 191 -4.52 6.40 -20.47
N GLN A 192 -4.10 7.60 -20.85
CA GLN A 192 -3.80 8.72 -19.96
C GLN A 192 -2.75 8.42 -18.86
N GLY A 193 -1.74 7.63 -19.17
CA GLY A 193 -0.72 7.17 -18.21
C GLY A 193 -1.17 5.98 -17.35
N LEU A 194 -2.37 5.42 -17.58
CA LEU A 194 -2.97 4.42 -16.71
C LEU A 194 -3.31 3.10 -17.42
N TRP A 195 -3.18 2.01 -16.67
CA TRP A 195 -3.78 0.72 -16.99
C TRP A 195 -4.80 0.35 -15.91
N VAL A 196 -6.00 -0.09 -16.31
CA VAL A 196 -7.09 -0.43 -15.39
C VAL A 196 -7.62 -1.83 -15.68
N GLY A 197 -7.77 -2.64 -14.64
CA GLY A 197 -8.33 -3.98 -14.76
C GLY A 197 -9.11 -4.45 -13.55
N GLU A 198 -9.86 -5.53 -13.72
CA GLU A 198 -10.68 -6.17 -12.70
C GLU A 198 -10.15 -7.57 -12.39
N ARG A 199 -10.02 -7.90 -11.10
CA ARG A 199 -9.63 -9.24 -10.66
C ARG A 199 -10.77 -10.24 -10.89
N GLY A 200 -10.48 -11.34 -11.59
CA GLY A 200 -11.38 -12.50 -11.75
C GLY A 200 -11.53 -13.40 -10.53
#